data_AF-A0A1N6ERE5-F1
#
_entry.id   AF-A0A1N6ERE5-F1
#
_cell.length_a   1.000
_cell.length_b   1.000
_cell.length_c   1.000
_cell.angle_alpha   90.00
_cell.angle_beta   90.00
_cell.angle_gamma   90.00
#
_symmetry.space_group_name_H-M   'P 1'
#
loop_
_entity.id
_entity.type
_entity.pdbx_description
1 polymer ?
#
loop_
_entity_poly.entity_id
_entity_poly.type
_entity_poly.pdbx_seq_one_letter_code
_entity_poly.pdbx_strand_id
1 'polypeptide(L)'
;MKLERFYTYAMIGDSVVGFAGAYTVMVTLKHDYEASPEDHMRCAEATEHYGFVALLEAEVSVAINEHSIRIPDARTKQHAIGVNVGVTSNHLDAQAAVLAHRALEKARSMVGPTTRAA
;
A
#
# COMPACT_ATOMS: atom_id res chain seq x y z
N MET A 1 0.78 6.72 -12.18
CA MET A 1 -0.38 6.66 -11.27
C MET A 1 -0.10 7.56 -10.07
N LYS A 2 -1.10 8.25 -9.54
CA LYS A 2 -1.00 9.02 -8.29
C LYS A 2 -1.81 8.29 -7.20
N LEU A 3 -1.19 8.03 -6.05
CA LEU A 3 -1.88 7.53 -4.86
C LEU A 3 -2.37 8.72 -4.01
N GLU A 4 -3.43 8.48 -3.25
CA GLU A 4 -3.71 9.21 -2.02
C GLU A 4 -2.54 9.10 -1.04
N ARG A 5 -2.57 9.94 0.01
CA ARG A 5 -1.51 9.97 1.02
C ARG A 5 -2.02 9.45 2.33
N PHE A 6 -1.15 8.79 3.08
CA PHE A 6 -1.43 8.47 4.47
C PHE A 6 -1.46 9.77 5.28
N TYR A 7 -2.33 9.80 6.29
CA TYR A 7 -2.30 10.84 7.30
C TYR A 7 -0.95 10.88 8.01
N THR A 8 -0.64 12.03 8.62
CA THR A 8 0.57 12.19 9.44
C THR A 8 0.73 11.10 10.48
N TYR A 9 -0.40 10.63 11.04
CA TYR A 9 -0.47 9.52 11.99
C TYR A 9 -1.28 8.40 11.37
N ALA A 10 -0.56 7.45 10.76
CA ALA A 10 -1.18 6.30 10.13
C ALA A 10 -1.35 5.16 11.15
N MET A 11 -2.41 4.38 10.96
CA MET A 11 -2.78 3.26 11.82
C MET A 11 -2.88 1.96 11.01
N ILE A 12 -2.80 0.82 11.70
CA ILE A 12 -3.10 -0.47 11.08
C ILE A 12 -4.54 -0.46 10.57
N GLY A 13 -4.72 -0.90 9.31
CA GLY A 13 -6.00 -0.86 8.62
C GLY A 13 -6.16 0.34 7.69
N ASP A 14 -5.37 1.41 7.86
CA ASP A 14 -5.39 2.54 6.93
C ASP A 14 -4.96 2.10 5.54
N SER A 15 -5.59 2.69 4.53
CA SER A 15 -5.26 2.43 3.14
C SER A 15 -5.23 3.71 2.32
N VAL A 16 -4.43 3.66 1.25
CA VAL A 16 -4.39 4.68 0.21
C VAL A 16 -4.74 4.05 -1.12
N VAL A 17 -5.51 4.77 -1.94
CA VAL A 17 -5.96 4.27 -3.23
C VAL A 17 -5.34 5.10 -4.36
N GLY A 18 -5.10 4.45 -5.50
CA GLY A 18 -4.79 5.14 -6.74
C GLY A 18 -5.34 4.42 -7.96
N PHE A 19 -5.50 5.19 -9.02
CA PHE A 19 -6.16 4.76 -10.25
C PHE A 19 -5.21 4.86 -11.44
N ALA A 20 -5.26 3.86 -12.31
CA ALA A 20 -4.45 3.77 -13.53
C ALA A 20 -5.27 3.16 -14.68
N GLY A 21 -6.07 3.99 -15.34
CA GLY A 21 -7.03 3.51 -16.35
C GLY A 21 -8.12 2.67 -15.69
N ALA A 22 -8.34 1.44 -16.17
CA ALA A 22 -9.29 0.50 -15.59
C ALA A 22 -8.80 -0.14 -14.26
N TYR A 23 -7.55 0.08 -13.87
CA TYR A 23 -6.99 -0.52 -12.66
C TYR A 23 -7.15 0.39 -11.45
N THR A 24 -7.57 -0.19 -10.34
CA THR A 24 -7.54 0.40 -9.01
C THR A 24 -6.52 -0.34 -8.18
N VAL A 25 -5.61 0.39 -7.54
CA VAL A 25 -4.59 -0.16 -6.64
C VAL A 25 -4.85 0.39 -5.25
N MET A 26 -5.01 -0.51 -4.27
CA MET A 26 -5.15 -0.17 -2.86
C MET A 26 -3.91 -0.66 -2.12
N VAL A 27 -3.30 0.22 -1.34
CA VAL A 27 -2.18 -0.13 -0.45
C VAL A 27 -2.65 0.01 0.99
N THR A 28 -2.56 -1.06 1.77
CA THR A 28 -3.06 -1.11 3.15
C THR A 28 -1.92 -1.38 4.13
N LEU A 29 -1.94 -0.67 5.26
CA LEU A 29 -1.13 -0.97 6.43
C LEU A 29 -1.70 -2.17 7.19
N LYS A 30 -0.87 -3.19 7.39
CA LYS A 30 -1.23 -4.43 8.10
C LYS A 30 -0.22 -4.74 9.19
N HIS A 31 -0.63 -5.57 10.15
CA HIS A 31 0.31 -6.12 11.12
C HIS A 31 1.38 -6.92 10.40
N ASP A 32 2.64 -6.68 10.75
CA ASP A 32 3.76 -7.48 10.31
C ASP A 32 4.02 -8.59 11.31
N TYR A 33 3.45 -9.77 11.11
CA TYR A 33 3.65 -10.90 12.02
C TYR A 33 5.05 -11.53 11.92
N GLU A 34 5.87 -11.07 10.97
CA GLU A 34 7.27 -11.50 10.83
C GLU A 34 8.23 -10.56 11.59
N ALA A 35 7.76 -9.40 12.04
CA ALA A 35 8.54 -8.50 12.87
C ALA A 35 8.72 -9.09 14.28
N SER A 36 9.87 -8.81 14.89
CA SER A 36 10.11 -9.26 16.27
C SER A 36 9.20 -8.49 17.23
N PRO A 37 8.83 -9.05 18.39
CA PRO A 37 8.03 -8.32 19.39
C PRO A 37 8.65 -6.98 19.82
N GLU A 38 9.98 -6.87 19.79
CA GLU A 38 10.73 -5.64 20.10
C GLU A 38 10.60 -4.56 19.01
N ASP A 39 10.17 -4.94 17.80
CA ASP A 39 9.91 -4.05 16.67
C ASP A 39 8.44 -3.58 16.60
N HIS A 40 7.51 -4.26 17.27
CA HIS A 40 6.08 -3.97 17.18
C HIS A 40 5.66 -2.65 17.82
N MET A 41 6.44 -2.13 18.77
CA MET A 41 6.18 -0.86 19.46
C MET A 41 7.51 -0.18 19.73
N ARG A 42 7.78 0.95 19.07
CA ARG A 42 8.95 1.79 19.33
C ARG A 42 8.50 3.19 19.69
N CYS A 43 8.91 3.69 20.85
CA CYS A 43 8.76 5.11 21.13
C CYS A 43 9.68 5.86 20.17
N ALA A 44 9.13 6.63 19.23
CA ALA A 44 9.97 7.39 18.32
C ALA A 44 10.56 8.56 19.11
N GLU A 45 11.89 8.59 19.30
CA GLU A 45 12.56 9.64 20.09
C GLU A 45 12.27 11.07 19.60
N ALA A 46 11.87 11.20 18.34
CA ALA A 46 11.58 12.48 17.68
C ALA A 46 10.13 12.94 17.75
N THR A 47 9.20 12.16 18.33
CA THR A 47 7.77 12.54 18.37
C THR A 47 7.12 12.18 19.72
N GLU A 48 6.03 12.86 20.07
CA GLU A 48 5.20 12.50 21.25
C GLU A 48 4.33 11.25 21.00
N HIS A 49 4.59 10.49 19.93
CA HIS A 49 3.75 9.39 19.48
C HIS A 49 4.52 8.08 19.39
N TYR A 50 3.81 6.98 19.63
CA TYR A 50 4.35 5.65 19.44
C TYR A 50 4.46 5.34 17.94
N GLY A 51 5.68 5.06 17.49
CA GLY A 51 5.94 4.42 16.22
C GLY A 51 5.80 2.91 16.34
N PHE A 52 5.62 2.24 15.21
CA PHE A 52 5.50 0.79 15.16
C PHE A 52 6.02 0.26 13.83
N VAL A 53 6.31 -1.03 13.76
CA VAL A 53 6.64 -1.71 12.52
C VAL A 53 5.40 -2.38 11.94
N ALA A 54 5.22 -2.25 10.63
CA ALA A 54 4.07 -2.75 9.90
C ALA A 54 4.47 -3.37 8.55
N LEU A 55 3.46 -4.00 7.93
CA LEU A 55 3.50 -4.53 6.58
C LEU A 55 2.68 -3.59 5.69
N LEU A 56 3.23 -3.21 4.53
CA LEU A 56 2.43 -2.67 3.44
C LEU A 56 2.01 -3.80 2.50
N GLU A 57 0.72 -3.86 2.17
CA GLU A 57 0.20 -4.79 1.16
C GLU A 57 -0.53 -4.00 0.07
N ALA A 58 -0.12 -4.18 -1.18
CA ALA A 58 -0.79 -3.65 -2.35
C ALA A 58 -1.64 -4.73 -3.02
N GLU A 59 -2.93 -4.42 -3.23
CA GLU A 59 -3.89 -5.24 -3.98
C GLU A 59 -4.38 -4.48 -5.21
N VAL A 60 -4.67 -5.20 -6.29
CA VAL A 60 -5.13 -4.61 -7.56
C VAL A 60 -6.48 -5.19 -7.94
N SER A 61 -7.38 -4.32 -8.40
CA SER A 61 -8.58 -4.72 -9.12
C SER A 61 -8.63 -4.04 -10.49
N VAL A 62 -9.32 -4.67 -11.45
CA VAL A 62 -9.56 -4.14 -12.79
C VAL A 62 -11.06 -4.04 -13.04
N ALA A 63 -11.50 -2.92 -13.61
CA ALA A 63 -12.86 -2.72 -14.05
C ALA A 63 -13.08 -3.36 -15.43
N ILE A 64 -14.05 -4.27 -15.55
CA ILE A 64 -14.47 -4.92 -16.80
C ILE A 64 -16.01 -4.92 -16.84
N ASN A 65 -16.60 -4.27 -17.84
CA ASN A 65 -18.05 -4.23 -18.07
C ASN A 65 -18.85 -4.03 -16.76
N GLU A 66 -18.62 -2.90 -16.08
CA GLU A 66 -19.24 -2.50 -14.80
C GLU A 66 -18.86 -3.34 -13.55
N HIS A 67 -18.11 -4.43 -13.71
CA HIS A 67 -17.63 -5.23 -12.59
C HIS A 67 -16.20 -4.88 -12.19
N SER A 68 -15.91 -4.91 -10.89
CA SER A 68 -14.54 -4.82 -10.37
C SER A 68 -14.03 -6.21 -10.02
N ILE A 69 -13.01 -6.67 -10.74
CA ILE A 69 -12.40 -7.99 -10.57
C ILE A 69 -11.06 -7.83 -9.89
N ARG A 70 -10.88 -8.46 -8.72
CA ARG A 70 -9.58 -8.50 -8.03
C ARG A 70 -8.61 -9.39 -8.78
N ILE A 71 -7.33 -9.06 -8.75
CA ILE A 71 -6.23 -9.85 -9.33
C ILE A 71 -5.33 -10.31 -8.18
N PRO A 72 -5.64 -11.42 -7.49
CA PRO A 72 -4.91 -11.85 -6.30
C PRO A 72 -3.42 -12.09 -6.54
N ASP A 73 -3.06 -12.60 -7.72
CA ASP A 73 -1.67 -12.93 -8.06
C ASP A 73 -0.79 -11.68 -8.25
N ALA A 74 -1.40 -10.50 -8.47
CA ALA A 74 -0.68 -9.23 -8.56
C ALA A 74 -0.32 -8.65 -7.18
N ARG A 75 -0.84 -9.23 -6.09
CA ARG A 75 -0.60 -8.77 -4.72
C ARG A 75 0.90 -8.68 -4.45
N THR A 76 1.32 -7.59 -3.81
CA THR A 76 2.72 -7.39 -3.42
C THR A 76 2.78 -6.87 -2.00
N LYS A 77 3.74 -7.39 -1.23
CA LYS A 77 3.93 -7.08 0.18
C LYS A 77 5.31 -6.48 0.42
N GLN A 78 5.42 -5.60 1.41
CA GLN A 78 6.68 -5.11 1.92
C GLN A 78 6.64 -5.07 3.45
N HIS A 79 7.52 -5.86 4.07
CA HIS A 79 7.67 -6.01 5.51
C HIS A 79 8.61 -4.94 6.09
N ALA A 80 8.68 -4.89 7.42
CA ALA A 80 9.58 -4.04 8.19
C ALA A 80 9.42 -2.53 7.90
N ILE A 81 8.18 -2.07 7.74
CA ILE A 81 7.87 -0.65 7.51
C ILE A 81 7.71 0.08 8.83
N GLY A 82 8.62 1.02 9.12
CA GLY A 82 8.46 1.92 10.26
C GLY A 82 7.32 2.91 10.03
N VAL A 83 6.32 2.95 10.90
CA VAL A 83 5.18 3.87 10.85
C VAL A 83 5.30 4.86 12.00
N ASN A 84 4.94 6.13 11.74
CA ASN A 84 5.01 7.23 12.71
C ASN A 84 6.40 7.45 13.33
N VAL A 85 7.48 7.07 12.62
CA VAL A 85 8.88 7.21 13.05
C VAL A 85 9.46 8.63 12.86
N GLY A 86 8.64 9.59 12.46
CA GLY A 86 9.02 10.99 12.26
C GLY A 86 7.80 11.89 12.16
N VAL A 87 8.00 13.16 11.85
CA VAL A 87 6.93 14.19 11.86
C VAL A 87 6.02 14.18 10.62
N THR A 88 6.32 13.34 9.61
CA THR A 88 5.51 13.23 8.38
C THR A 88 5.41 11.76 7.93
N SER A 89 4.37 11.47 7.14
CA SER A 89 4.16 10.20 6.45
C SER A 89 4.85 10.10 5.08
N ASN A 90 5.70 11.06 4.69
CA ASN A 90 6.29 11.12 3.34
C ASN A 90 7.06 9.85 2.94
N HIS A 91 7.79 9.23 3.89
CA HIS A 91 8.50 7.97 3.60
C HIS A 91 7.51 6.83 3.33
N LEU A 92 6.42 6.78 4.09
CA LEU A 92 5.36 5.78 3.95
C LEU A 92 4.66 5.93 2.59
N ASP A 93 4.35 7.16 2.19
CA ASP A 93 3.79 7.46 0.87
C ASP A 93 4.73 7.04 -0.27
N ALA A 94 6.04 7.28 -0.13
CA ALA A 94 7.03 6.89 -1.12
C ALA A 94 7.11 5.35 -1.27
N GLN A 95 7.10 4.63 -0.15
CA GLN A 95 7.09 3.16 -0.16
C GLN A 95 5.79 2.60 -0.74
N ALA A 96 4.65 3.16 -0.37
CA ALA A 96 3.36 2.79 -0.92
C ALA A 96 3.30 3.00 -2.44
N ALA A 97 3.85 4.12 -2.95
CA ALA A 97 3.93 4.39 -4.37
C ALA A 97 4.74 3.34 -5.13
N VAL A 98 5.91 2.96 -4.60
CA VAL A 98 6.76 1.90 -5.18
C VAL A 98 6.02 0.56 -5.18
N LEU A 99 5.39 0.19 -4.06
CA LEU A 99 4.68 -1.07 -3.93
C LEU A 99 3.47 -1.15 -4.87
N ALA A 100 2.72 -0.06 -4.98
CA ALA A 100 1.56 0.05 -5.87
C ALA A 100 1.97 -0.05 -7.34
N HIS A 101 3.09 0.56 -7.74
CA HIS A 101 3.61 0.42 -9.11
C HIS A 101 4.01 -1.03 -9.41
N ARG A 102 4.68 -1.71 -8.48
CA ARG A 102 5.03 -3.14 -8.66
C ARG A 102 3.80 -4.02 -8.82
N ALA A 103 2.77 -3.81 -7.99
CA ALA A 103 1.52 -4.57 -8.07
C ALA A 103 0.78 -4.29 -9.40
N LEU A 104 0.72 -3.03 -9.83
CA LEU A 104 0.10 -2.64 -11.09
C LEU A 104 0.78 -3.28 -12.30
N GLU A 105 2.11 -3.27 -12.36
CA GLU A 105 2.86 -3.88 -13.47
C GLU A 105 2.66 -5.39 -13.53
N LYS A 106 2.61 -6.07 -12.36
CA LYS A 106 2.21 -7.49 -12.31
C LYS A 106 0.81 -7.71 -12.89
N ALA A 107 -0.18 -6.94 -12.43
CA ALA A 107 -1.57 -7.03 -12.91
C ALA A 107 -1.67 -6.82 -14.44
N ARG A 108 -0.94 -5.84 -14.98
CA ARG A 108 -0.89 -5.57 -16.43
C ARG A 108 -0.30 -6.73 -17.22
N SER A 109 0.74 -7.38 -16.69
CA SER A 109 1.34 -8.54 -17.35
C SER A 109 0.39 -9.76 -17.41
N MET A 110 -0.54 -9.88 -16.46
CA MET A 110 -1.49 -10.99 -16.37
C MET A 110 -2.73 -10.80 -17.25
N VAL A 111 -3.31 -9.60 -17.26
CA VAL A 111 -4.57 -9.31 -17.97
C VAL A 111 -4.32 -8.75 -19.39
N GLY A 112 -3.08 -8.37 -19.70
CA GLY A 112 -2.71 -7.67 -20.93
C GLY A 112 -3.20 -6.21 -20.95
N PRO A 113 -2.91 -5.43 -22.00
CA PRO A 113 -3.51 -4.12 -22.18
C PRO A 113 -5.01 -4.30 -22.38
N THR A 114 -5.79 -4.03 -21.35
CA THR A 114 -7.25 -4.05 -21.37
C THR A 114 -7.73 -2.98 -22.35
N THR A 115 -7.84 -3.40 -23.61
CA THR A 115 -8.37 -2.59 -24.70
C THR A 115 -9.88 -2.72 -24.63
N ARG A 116 -10.53 -1.77 -23.96
CA ARG A 116 -11.68 -1.02 -24.50
C ARG A 116 -12.22 -0.09 -23.41
N ALA A 117 -12.00 1.20 -23.62
CA ALA A 117 -12.96 2.20 -23.24
C ALA A 117 -14.31 1.83 -23.88
N ALA A 118 -15.36 1.82 -23.07
CA ALA A 118 -16.71 2.06 -23.56
C ALA A 118 -16.91 3.57 -23.65
#